data_AF-A0A355BEE7-F1
#
_entry.id   AF-A0A355BEE7-F1
#
_cell.length_a   1.000
_cell.length_b   1.000
_cell.length_c   1.000
_cell.angle_alpha   90.00
_cell.angle_beta   90.00
_cell.angle_gamma   90.00
#
_symmetry.space_group_name_H-M   'P 1'
#
loop_
_entity.id
_entity.type
_entity.pdbx_description
1 polymer ?
#
loop_
_entity_poly.entity_id
_entity_poly.type
_entity_poly.pdbx_seq_one_letter_code
_entity_poly.pdbx_strand_id
1 'polypeptide(L)'
;MSKVKYYYDPENLSYKKITPKKWRRVGFVFLFFLAAALFGFLSFIVLLNSSYLETPKDRFQAREIQNLSINYKILNKKIDQLEEVLNAIED
;
A
#
# COMPACT_ATOMS: atom_id res chain seq x y z
N MET A 1 19.35 -41.20 18.18
CA MET A 1 19.03 -42.21 17.14
C MET A 1 17.83 -41.71 16.33
N SER A 2 18.00 -41.31 15.07
CA SER A 2 16.89 -40.80 14.25
C SER A 2 16.07 -41.97 13.69
N LYS A 3 14.76 -41.98 13.93
CA LYS A 3 13.85 -43.00 13.39
C LYS A 3 13.74 -42.81 11.87
N VAL A 4 14.18 -43.79 11.11
CA VAL A 4 14.05 -43.82 9.65
C VAL A 4 12.72 -44.46 9.27
N LYS A 5 11.93 -43.82 8.40
CA LYS A 5 10.66 -44.36 7.91
C LYS A 5 10.89 -45.23 6.67
N TYR A 6 10.29 -46.42 6.65
CA TYR A 6 10.32 -47.35 5.53
C TYR A 6 8.90 -47.60 5.03
N TYR A 7 8.75 -47.90 3.74
CA TYR A 7 7.49 -48.41 3.17
C TYR A 7 7.74 -49.82 2.63
N TYR A 8 6.71 -50.67 2.73
CA TYR A 8 6.76 -52.03 2.20
C TYR A 8 6.36 -52.02 0.74
N ASP A 9 7.17 -52.66 -0.11
CA ASP A 9 6.90 -52.85 -1.52
C ASP A 9 6.41 -54.30 -1.77
N PRO A 10 5.12 -54.52 -2.02
CA PRO A 10 4.53 -55.86 -2.11
C PRO A 10 5.00 -56.65 -3.33
N GLU A 11 5.48 -56.01 -4.40
CA GLU A 11 5.94 -56.70 -5.60
C GLU A 11 7.33 -57.31 -5.43
N ASN A 12 8.21 -56.64 -4.71
CA ASN A 12 9.59 -57.09 -4.46
C ASN A 12 9.79 -57.63 -3.03
N LEU A 13 8.71 -57.75 -2.24
CA LEU A 13 8.70 -58.17 -0.82
C LEU A 13 9.78 -57.49 0.03
N SER A 14 10.12 -56.23 -0.28
CA SER A 14 11.28 -55.52 0.29
C SER A 14 10.89 -54.19 0.91
N TYR A 15 11.58 -53.85 2.01
CA TYR A 15 11.41 -52.57 2.69
C TYR A 15 12.31 -51.50 2.07
N LYS A 16 11.72 -50.43 1.54
CA LYS A 16 12.44 -49.30 0.94
C LYS A 16 12.38 -48.07 1.85
N LYS A 17 13.51 -47.36 1.94
CA LYS A 17 13.65 -46.16 2.77
C LYS A 17 12.95 -44.97 2.15
N ILE A 18 12.11 -44.28 2.93
CA ILE A 18 11.48 -43.03 2.50
C ILE A 18 12.51 -41.91 2.62
N THR A 19 12.98 -41.41 1.48
CA THR A 19 13.87 -40.24 1.42
C THR A 19 13.05 -38.96 1.23
N PRO A 20 13.26 -37.93 2.07
CA PRO A 20 12.60 -36.64 1.86
C PRO A 20 13.13 -36.00 0.58
N LYS A 21 12.23 -35.67 -0.36
CA LYS A 21 12.58 -34.94 -1.59
C LYS A 21 13.05 -33.52 -1.23
N LYS A 22 14.33 -33.22 -1.44
CA LYS A 22 14.93 -31.89 -1.17
C LYS A 22 14.21 -30.75 -1.92
N TRP A 23 13.73 -31.03 -3.14
CA TRP A 23 12.98 -30.08 -3.98
C TRP A 23 11.67 -29.59 -3.35
N ARG A 24 10.96 -30.44 -2.58
CA ARG A 24 9.74 -30.00 -1.89
C ARG A 24 10.04 -28.92 -0.85
N ARG A 25 11.17 -29.04 -0.14
CA ARG A 25 11.58 -28.05 0.85
C ARG A 25 11.89 -26.70 0.21
N VAL A 26 12.57 -26.70 -0.94
CA VAL A 26 12.86 -25.46 -1.69
C VAL A 26 11.57 -24.82 -2.20
N GLY A 27 10.61 -25.60 -2.69
CA GLY A 27 9.31 -25.10 -3.11
C GLY A 27 8.55 -24.38 -1.99
N PHE A 28 8.55 -24.92 -0.76
CA PHE A 28 7.92 -24.25 0.38
C PHE A 28 8.60 -22.95 0.79
N VAL A 29 9.94 -22.89 0.70
CA VAL A 29 10.68 -21.65 0.97
C VAL A 29 10.34 -20.59 -0.07
N PHE A 30 10.30 -20.95 -1.36
CA PHE A 30 9.90 -20.04 -2.42
C PHE A 30 8.45 -19.55 -2.26
N LEU A 31 7.52 -20.45 -1.91
CA LEU A 31 6.12 -20.10 -1.63
C LEU A 31 6.02 -19.11 -0.46
N PHE A 32 6.83 -19.29 0.58
CA PHE A 32 6.89 -18.38 1.72
C PHE A 32 7.37 -16.99 1.32
N PHE A 33 8.43 -16.88 0.52
CA PHE A 33 8.89 -15.59 0.00
C PHE A 33 7.86 -14.92 -0.91
N LEU A 34 7.19 -15.69 -1.76
CA LEU A 34 6.12 -15.18 -2.62
C LEU A 34 4.97 -14.62 -1.77
N ALA A 35 4.54 -15.36 -0.75
CA ALA A 35 3.48 -14.93 0.16
C ALA A 35 3.89 -13.69 0.96
N ALA A 36 5.13 -13.63 1.47
CA ALA A 36 5.65 -12.47 2.17
C ALA A 36 5.75 -11.23 1.27
N ALA A 37 6.19 -11.40 0.02
CA ALA A 37 6.25 -10.32 -0.96
C ALA A 37 4.84 -9.80 -1.30
N LEU A 38 3.87 -10.69 -1.53
CA LEU A 38 2.47 -10.31 -1.77
C LEU A 38 1.88 -9.58 -0.56
N PHE A 39 2.12 -10.09 0.65
CA PHE A 39 1.62 -9.46 1.88
C PHE A 39 2.25 -8.09 2.12
N GLY A 40 3.57 -7.96 1.91
CA GLY A 40 4.26 -6.68 1.97
C GLY A 40 3.74 -5.68 0.94
N PHE A 41 3.50 -6.13 -0.29
CA PHE A 41 2.95 -5.30 -1.36
C PHE A 41 1.52 -4.82 -1.06
N LEU A 42 0.65 -5.72 -0.59
CA LEU A 42 -0.71 -5.39 -0.15
C LEU A 42 -0.68 -4.39 1.02
N SER A 43 0.13 -4.65 2.03
CA SER A 43 0.27 -3.73 3.17
C SER A 43 0.83 -2.37 2.75
N PHE A 44 1.72 -2.32 1.77
CA PHE A 44 2.27 -1.08 1.23
C PHE A 44 1.21 -0.25 0.49
N ILE A 45 0.38 -0.89 -0.36
CA ILE A 45 -0.74 -0.20 -1.03
C ILE A 45 -1.73 0.36 -0.01
N VAL A 46 -2.08 -0.44 1.01
CA VAL A 46 -2.99 0.01 2.06
C VAL A 46 -2.40 1.20 2.82
N LEU A 47 -1.11 1.17 3.15
CA LEU A 47 -0.44 2.29 3.82
C LEU A 47 -0.41 3.57 2.98
N LEU A 48 -0.11 3.46 1.67
CA LEU A 48 -0.12 4.60 0.76
C LEU A 48 -1.51 5.22 0.58
N ASN A 49 -2.57 4.40 0.58
CA ASN A 49 -3.93 4.89 0.45
C ASN A 49 -4.50 5.41 1.78
N SER A 50 -4.00 4.90 2.91
CA SER A 50 -4.50 5.29 4.22
C SER A 50 -4.01 6.68 4.61
N SER A 51 -4.93 7.55 5.01
CA SER A 51 -4.67 8.94 5.44
C SER A 51 -3.80 9.06 6.70
N TYR A 52 -3.28 7.96 7.25
CA TYR A 52 -2.48 7.97 8.48
C TYR A 52 -1.04 8.42 8.26
N LEU A 53 -0.52 8.31 7.04
CA LEU A 53 0.83 8.76 6.67
C LEU A 53 0.77 10.07 5.87
N GLU A 54 0.24 11.13 6.46
CA GLU A 54 0.40 12.47 5.87
C GLU A 54 1.89 12.84 5.87
N THR A 55 2.48 12.91 4.68
CA THR A 55 3.87 13.35 4.54
C THR A 55 3.94 14.84 4.91
N PRO A 56 5.03 15.34 5.53
CA PRO A 56 5.15 16.77 5.82
C PRO A 56 4.86 17.67 4.61
N LYS A 57 5.23 17.21 3.40
CA LYS A 57 4.92 17.86 2.12
C LYS A 57 3.42 18.01 1.87
N ASP A 58 2.63 16.97 2.13
CA ASP A 58 1.17 16.99 1.95
C ASP A 58 0.53 18.02 2.88
N ARG A 59 1.05 18.15 4.10
CA ARG A 59 0.60 19.18 5.06
C ARG A 59 0.94 20.59 4.63
N PHE A 60 2.14 20.82 4.10
CA PHE A 60 2.51 22.11 3.53
C PHE A 60 1.63 22.47 2.34
N GLN A 61 1.42 21.52 1.42
CA GLN A 61 0.55 21.72 0.26
C GLN A 61 -0.90 22.03 0.68
N ALA A 62 -1.43 21.32 1.68
CA ALA A 62 -2.77 21.58 2.21
C ALA A 62 -2.89 23.00 2.79
N ARG A 63 -1.84 23.49 3.46
CA ARG A 63 -1.79 24.87 3.97
C ARG A 63 -1.73 25.90 2.85
N GLU A 64 -0.95 25.64 1.80
CA GLU A 64 -0.89 26.50 0.63
C GLU A 64 -2.25 26.60 -0.06
N ILE A 65 -2.93 25.47 -0.26
CA ILE A 65 -4.29 25.44 -0.83
C ILE A 65 -5.26 26.25 0.04
N GLN A 66 -5.21 26.09 1.37
CA GLN A 66 -6.05 26.88 2.28
C GLN A 66 -5.75 28.39 2.15
N ASN A 67 -4.48 28.78 2.12
CA ASN A 67 -4.09 30.18 1.94
C ASN A 67 -4.57 30.73 0.59
N LEU A 68 -4.41 29.98 -0.51
CA LEU A 68 -4.94 30.37 -1.81
C LEU A 68 -6.46 30.57 -1.76
N SER A 69 -7.20 29.66 -1.14
CA SER A 69 -8.66 29.77 -1.02
C SER A 69 -9.10 31.03 -0.29
N ILE A 70 -8.35 31.44 0.75
CA ILE A 70 -8.60 32.67 1.50
C ILE A 70 -8.33 33.89 0.62
N ASN A 71 -7.22 33.90 -0.12
CA ASN A 71 -6.88 35.00 -1.02
C ASN A 71 -7.91 35.17 -2.15
N TYR A 72 -8.40 34.07 -2.73
CA TYR A 72 -9.47 34.13 -3.73
C TYR A 72 -10.77 34.70 -3.17
N LYS A 73 -11.16 34.32 -1.94
CA LYS A 73 -12.35 34.90 -1.28
C LYS A 73 -12.20 36.40 -1.07
N ILE A 74 -11.02 36.86 -0.65
CA ILE A 74 -10.72 38.29 -0.48
C ILE A 74 -10.77 39.00 -1.83
N LEU A 75 -10.22 38.39 -2.88
CA LEU A 75 -10.22 38.95 -4.23
C LEU A 75 -11.64 39.12 -4.77
N ASN A 76 -12.49 38.09 -4.67
CA ASN A 76 -13.90 38.20 -5.06
C ASN A 76 -14.60 39.32 -4.31
N LYS A 77 -14.43 39.39 -2.99
CA LYS A 77 -15.03 40.47 -2.19
C LYS A 77 -14.58 41.86 -2.67
N LYS A 78 -13.34 42.02 -3.10
CA LYS A 78 -12.85 43.29 -3.66
C LYS A 78 -13.47 43.59 -5.03
N ILE A 79 -13.69 42.56 -5.86
CA ILE A 79 -14.38 42.72 -7.15
C ILE A 79 -15.82 43.19 -6.90
N ASP A 80 -16.53 42.56 -5.98
CA ASP A 80 -17.91 42.94 -5.62
C ASP A 80 -17.98 44.41 -5.14
N GLN A 81 -17.01 44.84 -4.32
CA GLN A 81 -16.91 46.22 -3.85
C GLN A 81 -16.59 47.22 -4.97
N LEU A 82 -15.76 46.83 -5.94
CA LEU A 82 -15.46 47.67 -7.09
C LEU A 82 -16.70 47.82 -8.00
N GLU A 83 -17.46 46.75 -8.19
CA GLU A 83 -18.71 46.76 -8.95
C GLU A 83 -19.76 47.67 -8.27
N GLU A 84 -19.89 47.61 -6.94
CA GLU A 84 -20.76 48.50 -6.18
C GLU A 84 -20.40 49.99 -6.36
N VAL A 85 -19.11 50.33 -6.30
CA VAL A 85 -18.64 51.71 -6.51
C VAL A 85 -18.84 52.16 -7.95
N LEU A 86 -18.61 51.27 -8.93
CA LEU A 86 -18.80 51.59 -10.34
C LEU A 86 -20.26 51.92 -10.64
N ASN A 87 -21.19 51.09 -10.14
CA ASN A 87 -22.63 51.30 -10.28
C ASN A 87 -23.07 52.61 -9.61
N ALA A 88 -22.52 52.95 -8.44
CA ALA A 88 -22.82 54.21 -7.75
C ALA A 88 -22.28 55.48 -8.46
N ILE A 89 -21.36 55.35 -9.43
CA ILE A 89 -20.87 56.46 -10.27
C ILE A 89 -21.66 56.54 -11.58
N GLU A 90 -22.23 55.43 -12.04
CA GLU A 90 -23.04 55.36 -13.26
C GLU A 90 -24.47 55.91 -13.06
N ASP A 91 -24.99 55.88 -11.82
CA ASP A 91 -26.20 56.59 -11.36
C ASP A 91 -25.97 58.11 -11.10
#